data_AF-A0A951S7M9-F1
#
_entry.id   AF-A0A951S7M9-F1
#
_cell.length_a   1.000
_cell.length_b   1.000
_cell.length_c   1.000
_cell.angle_alpha   90.00
_cell.angle_beta   90.00
_cell.angle_gamma   90.00
#
_symmetry.space_group_name_H-M   'P 1'
#
loop_
_entity.id
_entity.type
_entity.pdbx_description
1 polymer ?
#
loop_
_entity_poly.entity_id
_entity_poly.type
_entity_poly.pdbx_seq_one_letter_code
_entity_poly.pdbx_strand_id
1 'polypeptide(L)'
;MKKIYLLIFTLFLLCESNFAQYGYRTVATGNWNNYTTWERYNTGTSTWNAATSGQIPGNMDTVYIQQGHTLSLTQNESCVNIAFQNSSGVRLILNDFILTVSGSIAAFTNTAPFTFPLTYSATINFTIQNGAMGFGKIKFTGNTRNIFTSGQWGANPQFWNCEFALNTGAIATLPNNFKAGRIIVSSGTLIANGDLRADGGTNAGDVIITPNATLRVNGNMSRTGTVTSTFDSIDVSGTFEIAGTSSNQNISAINFNVNNGGKVVKINKNALVTTITNRNWATGSSLTYAGTETQTVGGEFPATTSLPKVIINNSGTAASVNFSGNRYILDTLIMTSGNISLGNM
;
A
#
# COMPACT_ATOMS: atom_id res chain seq x y z
N MET A 1 -35.14 5.29 -41.47
CA MET A 1 -35.02 5.01 -40.01
C MET A 1 -33.68 4.40 -39.61
N LYS A 2 -33.18 3.31 -40.21
CA LYS A 2 -31.87 2.69 -39.83
C LYS A 2 -30.63 3.62 -39.89
N LYS A 3 -30.58 4.59 -40.81
CA LYS A 3 -29.45 5.52 -40.97
C LYS A 3 -29.34 6.59 -39.86
N ILE A 4 -30.46 6.95 -39.22
CA ILE A 4 -30.49 7.93 -38.12
C ILE A 4 -29.97 7.33 -36.81
N TYR A 5 -30.30 6.06 -36.54
CA TYR A 5 -29.78 5.35 -35.35
C TYR A 5 -28.27 5.11 -35.43
N LEU A 6 -27.74 4.83 -36.61
CA LEU A 6 -26.29 4.69 -36.80
C LEU A 6 -25.58 6.04 -36.56
N LEU A 7 -26.12 7.15 -37.06
CA LEU A 7 -25.55 8.48 -36.83
C LEU A 7 -25.57 8.90 -35.35
N ILE A 8 -26.67 8.60 -34.63
CA ILE A 8 -26.77 8.88 -33.19
C ILE A 8 -25.80 8.00 -32.38
N PHE A 9 -25.64 6.72 -32.75
CA PHE A 9 -24.68 5.82 -32.11
C PHE A 9 -23.23 6.26 -32.36
N THR A 10 -22.90 6.72 -33.58
CA THR A 10 -21.57 7.28 -33.90
C THR A 10 -21.32 8.62 -33.21
N LEU A 11 -22.32 9.51 -33.08
CA LEU A 11 -22.18 10.75 -32.30
C LEU A 11 -21.99 10.48 -30.81
N PHE A 12 -22.61 9.42 -30.27
CA PHE A 12 -22.43 9.01 -28.87
C PHE A 12 -21.01 8.45 -28.62
N LEU A 13 -20.45 7.73 -29.60
CA LEU A 13 -19.05 7.24 -29.58
C LEU A 13 -18.01 8.35 -29.79
N LEU A 14 -18.37 9.44 -30.48
CA LEU A 14 -17.51 10.62 -30.66
C LEU A 14 -17.62 11.63 -29.52
N CYS A 15 -18.56 11.44 -28.60
CA CYS A 15 -18.72 12.25 -27.38
C CYS A 15 -17.91 11.68 -26.19
N GLU A 16 -16.86 10.91 -26.46
CA GLU A 16 -15.79 10.81 -25.47
C GLU A 16 -15.04 12.14 -25.49
N SER A 17 -15.53 13.09 -24.68
CA SER A 17 -14.73 14.22 -24.25
C SER A 17 -13.47 13.64 -23.64
N ASN A 18 -12.39 13.63 -24.40
CA ASN A 18 -11.04 13.48 -23.88
C ASN A 18 -10.86 14.63 -22.89
N PHE A 19 -11.21 14.40 -21.63
CA PHE A 19 -10.87 15.32 -20.57
C PHE A 19 -9.36 15.34 -20.53
N ALA A 20 -8.78 16.40 -21.10
CA ALA A 20 -7.35 16.56 -21.14
C ALA A 20 -6.85 16.56 -19.69
N GLN A 21 -6.00 15.60 -19.35
CA GLN A 21 -5.25 15.63 -18.11
C GLN A 21 -4.35 16.87 -18.15
N TYR A 22 -4.51 17.79 -17.19
CA TYR A 22 -3.61 18.92 -17.06
C TYR A 22 -2.51 18.62 -16.04
N GLY A 23 -1.34 19.22 -16.27
CA GLY A 23 -0.30 19.30 -15.26
C GLY A 23 -0.48 20.56 -14.43
N TYR A 24 -0.37 20.46 -13.12
CA TYR A 24 -0.29 21.60 -12.22
C TYR A 24 0.98 21.51 -11.40
N ARG A 25 1.74 22.62 -11.29
CA ARG A 25 2.90 22.68 -10.41
C ARG A 25 2.79 23.83 -9.44
N THR A 26 3.30 23.65 -8.23
CA THR A 26 3.34 24.73 -7.23
C THR A 26 4.33 25.82 -7.65
N VAL A 27 3.97 27.10 -7.58
CA VAL A 27 4.89 28.25 -7.73
C VAL A 27 5.29 28.91 -6.41
N ALA A 28 4.59 28.57 -5.34
CA ALA A 28 4.89 29.03 -3.99
C ALA A 28 4.39 28.01 -2.97
N THR A 29 4.82 28.16 -1.72
CA THR A 29 4.17 27.52 -0.56
C THR A 29 2.76 28.07 -0.41
N GLY A 30 1.78 27.20 -0.19
CA GLY A 30 0.38 27.61 -0.14
C GLY A 30 -0.57 26.46 0.18
N ASN A 31 -1.87 26.70 -0.08
CA ASN A 31 -2.91 25.69 0.06
C ASN A 31 -3.43 25.24 -1.31
N TRP A 32 -3.95 24.01 -1.36
CA TRP A 32 -4.44 23.37 -2.58
C TRP A 32 -5.50 24.20 -3.32
N ASN A 33 -6.38 24.86 -2.56
CA ASN A 33 -7.53 25.59 -3.08
C ASN A 33 -7.23 27.05 -3.46
N ASN A 34 -6.00 27.51 -3.28
CA ASN A 34 -5.58 28.84 -3.72
C ASN A 34 -4.94 28.75 -5.11
N TYR A 35 -5.61 29.31 -6.13
CA TYR A 35 -5.11 29.30 -7.51
C TYR A 35 -3.73 29.96 -7.63
N THR A 36 -3.36 30.93 -6.77
CA THR A 36 -2.04 31.56 -6.82
C THR A 36 -0.91 30.64 -6.36
N THR A 37 -1.22 29.47 -5.77
CA THR A 37 -0.25 28.42 -5.48
C THR A 37 0.24 27.75 -6.76
N TRP A 38 -0.49 27.88 -7.88
CA TRP A 38 -0.35 26.99 -9.03
C TRP A 38 0.07 27.69 -10.33
N GLU A 39 0.85 26.97 -11.11
CA GLU A 39 0.92 27.11 -12.57
C GLU A 39 0.27 25.89 -13.21
N ARG A 40 -0.37 26.11 -14.36
CA ARG A 40 -0.98 25.07 -15.18
C ARG A 40 -0.21 24.88 -16.47
N TYR A 41 0.06 23.63 -16.83
CA TYR A 41 0.75 23.29 -18.05
C TYR A 41 -0.17 23.45 -19.26
N ASN A 42 0.27 24.25 -20.22
CA ASN A 42 -0.40 24.44 -21.50
C ASN A 42 0.24 23.52 -22.53
N THR A 43 -0.46 22.45 -22.88
CA THR A 43 -0.01 21.44 -23.84
C THR A 43 0.16 21.99 -25.26
N GLY A 44 -0.60 23.01 -25.65
CA GLY A 44 -0.51 23.63 -26.97
C GLY A 44 0.75 24.46 -27.19
N THR A 45 1.35 24.98 -26.12
CA THR A 45 2.57 25.82 -26.17
C THR A 45 3.77 25.20 -25.45
N SER A 46 3.56 24.07 -24.75
CA SER A 46 4.56 23.42 -23.90
C SER A 46 5.16 24.35 -22.83
N THR A 47 4.34 25.26 -22.29
CA THR A 47 4.74 26.21 -21.25
C THR A 47 3.90 26.07 -19.99
N TRP A 48 4.45 26.55 -18.88
CA TRP A 48 3.71 26.76 -17.64
C TRP A 48 3.13 28.18 -17.63
N ASN A 49 1.82 28.28 -17.43
CA ASN A 49 1.15 29.57 -17.29
C ASN A 49 0.60 29.71 -15.87
N ALA A 50 0.63 30.92 -15.32
CA ALA A 50 0.00 31.20 -14.03
C ALA A 50 -1.47 30.76 -14.06
N ALA A 51 -1.89 30.03 -13.02
CA ALA A 51 -3.29 29.70 -12.86
C ALA A 51 -4.11 30.98 -12.63
N THR A 52 -5.33 31.00 -13.16
CA THR A 52 -6.31 32.08 -12.91
C THR A 52 -7.39 31.60 -11.94
N SER A 53 -8.26 32.51 -11.48
CA SER A 53 -9.33 32.19 -10.53
C SER A 53 -10.13 30.96 -10.95
N GLY A 54 -10.23 29.97 -10.05
CA GLY A 54 -10.89 28.69 -10.28
C GLY A 54 -10.04 27.60 -10.94
N GLN A 55 -8.81 27.91 -11.38
CA GLN A 55 -7.89 26.92 -11.91
C GLN A 55 -7.07 26.31 -10.77
N ILE A 56 -7.56 25.20 -10.23
CA ILE A 56 -6.90 24.37 -9.22
C ILE A 56 -6.85 22.91 -9.69
N PRO A 57 -5.91 22.09 -9.20
CA PRO A 57 -5.85 20.69 -9.60
C PRO A 57 -7.08 19.92 -9.08
N GLY A 58 -7.63 19.07 -9.95
CA GLY A 58 -8.71 18.15 -9.63
C GLY A 58 -8.37 16.69 -9.91
N ASN A 59 -9.39 15.82 -9.82
CA ASN A 59 -9.27 14.36 -9.89
C ASN A 59 -8.72 13.78 -11.21
N MET A 60 -8.60 14.59 -12.27
CA MET A 60 -8.06 14.21 -13.58
C MET A 60 -6.63 14.72 -13.82
N ASP A 61 -6.10 15.51 -12.89
CA ASP A 61 -4.86 16.24 -13.09
C ASP A 61 -3.64 15.56 -12.48
N THR A 62 -2.46 15.89 -12.99
CA THR A 62 -1.18 15.52 -12.39
C THR A 62 -0.61 16.71 -11.63
N VAL A 63 -0.24 16.49 -10.37
CA VAL A 63 0.27 17.51 -9.45
C VAL A 63 1.76 17.35 -9.24
N TYR A 64 2.51 18.45 -9.36
CA TYR A 64 3.95 18.52 -9.11
C TYR A 64 4.24 19.53 -8.00
N ILE A 65 4.63 19.06 -6.81
CA ILE A 65 5.09 19.93 -5.73
C ILE A 65 6.58 20.22 -6.00
N GLN A 66 6.89 21.47 -6.32
CA GLN A 66 8.24 21.92 -6.68
C GLN A 66 9.14 22.01 -5.43
N GLN A 67 10.45 22.11 -5.68
CA GLN A 67 11.47 22.19 -4.65
C GLN A 67 11.21 23.35 -3.70
N GLY A 68 11.33 23.10 -2.39
CA GLY A 68 11.17 24.12 -1.36
C GLY A 68 9.73 24.55 -1.04
N HIS A 69 8.75 24.12 -1.84
CA HIS A 69 7.35 24.47 -1.60
C HIS A 69 6.69 23.49 -0.63
N THR A 70 5.86 24.02 0.26
CA THR A 70 4.95 23.22 1.10
C THR A 70 3.53 23.43 0.63
N LEU A 71 2.84 22.33 0.31
CA LEU A 71 1.42 22.33 -0.03
C LEU A 71 0.60 21.89 1.18
N SER A 72 -0.46 22.61 1.50
CA SER A 72 -1.41 22.24 2.55
C SER A 72 -2.79 21.93 2.00
N LEU A 73 -3.45 20.92 2.58
CA LEU A 73 -4.86 20.67 2.32
C LEU A 73 -5.73 21.49 3.28
N THR A 74 -6.87 21.97 2.78
CA THR A 74 -7.90 22.66 3.58
C THR A 74 -9.25 21.93 3.57
N GLN A 75 -9.35 20.87 2.78
CA GLN A 75 -10.46 19.93 2.67
C GLN A 75 -9.95 18.64 2.00
N ASN A 76 -10.83 17.67 1.78
CA ASN A 76 -10.46 16.48 0.99
C ASN A 76 -10.25 16.87 -0.47
N GLU A 77 -9.17 16.37 -1.07
CA GLU A 77 -8.78 16.70 -2.44
C GLU A 77 -8.47 15.44 -3.25
N SER A 78 -8.28 15.61 -4.55
CA SER A 78 -7.95 14.49 -5.43
C SER A 78 -7.12 14.90 -6.63
N CYS A 79 -6.32 13.96 -7.12
CA CYS A 79 -5.56 14.05 -8.36
C CYS A 79 -5.36 12.66 -8.98
N VAL A 80 -4.94 12.61 -10.24
CA VAL A 80 -4.49 11.34 -10.85
C VAL A 80 -3.12 10.99 -10.31
N ASN A 81 -2.11 11.82 -10.54
CA ASN A 81 -0.76 11.57 -10.09
C ASN A 81 -0.29 12.70 -9.18
N ILE A 82 0.57 12.37 -8.21
CA ILE A 82 1.28 13.38 -7.41
C ILE A 82 2.78 13.10 -7.39
N ALA A 83 3.55 14.13 -7.70
CA ALA A 83 4.99 14.08 -7.76
C ALA A 83 5.60 15.12 -6.80
N PHE A 84 6.69 14.74 -6.12
CA PHE A 84 7.39 15.59 -5.18
C PHE A 84 8.82 15.86 -5.66
N GLN A 85 9.17 17.13 -5.90
CA GLN A 85 10.53 17.47 -6.28
C GLN A 85 11.43 17.32 -5.05
N ASN A 86 12.43 16.46 -5.19
CA ASN A 86 13.24 16.03 -4.09
C ASN A 86 14.05 17.20 -3.50
N SER A 87 13.90 17.41 -2.21
CA SER A 87 14.58 18.44 -1.42
C SER A 87 14.18 18.30 0.05
N SER A 88 14.99 18.82 0.96
CA SER A 88 14.72 18.72 2.40
C SER A 88 13.51 19.54 2.86
N GLY A 89 12.81 19.06 3.89
CA GLY A 89 11.70 19.76 4.54
C GLY A 89 10.33 19.13 4.25
N VAL A 90 9.28 19.83 4.66
CA VAL A 90 7.88 19.39 4.47
C VAL A 90 7.45 19.71 3.04
N ARG A 91 6.81 18.75 2.36
CA ARG A 91 6.28 18.97 1.00
C ARG A 91 4.75 18.95 0.96
N LEU A 92 4.13 18.18 1.83
CA LEU A 92 2.68 18.08 1.93
C LEU A 92 2.26 18.03 3.39
N ILE A 93 1.31 18.89 3.74
CA ILE A 93 0.59 18.89 5.02
C ILE A 93 -0.85 18.48 4.74
N LEU A 94 -1.22 17.30 5.20
CA LEU A 94 -2.55 16.73 4.99
C LEU A 94 -3.61 17.38 5.88
N ASN A 95 -3.25 18.04 6.99
CA ASN A 95 -4.20 18.71 7.91
C ASN A 95 -5.40 17.84 8.30
N ASP A 96 -5.18 16.54 8.46
CA ASP A 96 -6.21 15.55 8.76
C ASP A 96 -7.24 15.29 7.65
N PHE A 97 -7.01 15.82 6.45
CA PHE A 97 -7.78 15.55 5.23
C PHE A 97 -7.21 14.39 4.41
N ILE A 98 -8.01 13.94 3.44
CA ILE A 98 -7.69 12.86 2.50
C ILE A 98 -7.28 13.47 1.17
N LEU A 99 -6.08 13.12 0.69
CA LEU A 99 -5.71 13.28 -0.72
C LEU A 99 -5.95 11.97 -1.46
N THR A 100 -6.93 11.93 -2.37
CA THR A 100 -7.21 10.76 -3.19
C THR A 100 -6.36 10.74 -4.45
N VAL A 101 -5.65 9.64 -4.70
CA VAL A 101 -4.74 9.46 -5.84
C VAL A 101 -5.16 8.25 -6.66
N SER A 102 -5.66 8.46 -7.88
CA SER A 102 -6.15 7.38 -8.75
C SER A 102 -5.06 6.76 -9.64
N GLY A 103 -3.93 7.45 -9.78
CA GLY A 103 -2.73 7.04 -10.50
C GLY A 103 -1.56 6.78 -9.56
N SER A 104 -0.43 7.45 -9.79
CA SER A 104 0.86 7.16 -9.14
C SER A 104 1.35 8.25 -8.20
N ILE A 105 2.21 7.85 -7.27
CA ILE A 105 3.04 8.74 -6.45
C ILE A 105 4.51 8.65 -6.92
N ALA A 106 5.24 9.76 -6.91
CA ALA A 106 6.65 9.74 -7.28
C ALA A 106 7.47 10.84 -6.59
N ALA A 107 8.78 10.61 -6.46
CA ALA A 107 9.77 11.66 -6.23
C ALA A 107 10.57 11.93 -7.53
N PHE A 108 10.95 13.18 -7.77
CA PHE A 108 11.68 13.59 -8.97
C PHE A 108 12.75 14.65 -8.70
N THR A 109 13.72 14.82 -9.60
CA THR A 109 14.80 15.83 -9.48
C THR A 109 14.81 16.87 -10.59
N ASN A 110 14.20 16.58 -11.73
CA ASN A 110 14.24 17.43 -12.93
C ASN A 110 13.11 18.48 -12.95
N THR A 111 13.10 19.35 -13.96
CA THR A 111 12.01 20.30 -14.20
C THR A 111 10.75 19.58 -14.68
N ALA A 112 9.59 19.90 -14.09
CA ALA A 112 8.28 19.44 -14.56
C ALA A 112 7.82 20.21 -15.83
N PRO A 113 6.90 19.67 -16.66
CA PRO A 113 6.23 18.39 -16.50
C PRO A 113 7.03 17.26 -17.14
N PHE A 114 6.61 16.03 -16.87
CA PHE A 114 7.11 14.85 -17.53
C PHE A 114 5.99 13.83 -17.64
N THR A 115 6.13 12.90 -18.58
CA THR A 115 5.17 11.80 -18.73
C THR A 115 5.34 10.82 -17.58
N PHE A 116 4.24 10.51 -16.89
CA PHE A 116 4.21 9.37 -15.97
C PHE A 116 4.13 8.07 -16.76
N PRO A 117 4.86 7.00 -16.37
CA PRO A 117 5.83 6.92 -15.27
C PRO A 117 7.22 7.53 -15.59
N LEU A 118 7.90 8.10 -14.59
CA LEU A 118 9.30 8.52 -14.64
C LEU A 118 10.30 7.34 -14.75
N THR A 119 11.48 7.59 -15.31
CA THR A 119 12.57 6.60 -15.42
C THR A 119 13.69 6.78 -14.37
N TYR A 120 13.52 7.63 -13.35
CA TYR A 120 14.62 8.03 -12.47
C TYR A 120 14.41 7.69 -10.99
N SER A 121 15.52 7.50 -10.27
CA SER A 121 15.55 7.25 -8.82
C SER A 121 16.01 8.47 -8.04
N ALA A 122 15.15 9.00 -7.19
CA ALA A 122 15.51 10.06 -6.25
C ALA A 122 15.52 9.52 -4.82
N THR A 123 16.59 9.80 -4.07
CA THR A 123 16.58 9.59 -2.61
C THR A 123 15.57 10.53 -1.99
N ILE A 124 14.47 10.03 -1.44
CA ILE A 124 13.43 10.86 -0.82
C ILE A 124 13.99 11.52 0.45
N ASN A 125 14.10 12.85 0.45
CA ASN A 125 14.62 13.64 1.56
C ASN A 125 13.60 14.61 2.19
N PHE A 126 12.32 14.48 1.84
CA PHE A 126 11.23 15.31 2.36
C PHE A 126 10.35 14.54 3.36
N THR A 127 9.45 15.25 4.01
CA THR A 127 8.39 14.69 4.86
C THR A 127 7.00 15.02 4.34
N ILE A 128 6.04 14.14 4.67
CA ILE A 128 4.60 14.40 4.57
C ILE A 128 4.08 14.44 6.01
N GLN A 129 3.29 15.45 6.35
CA GLN A 129 2.78 15.68 7.69
C GLN A 129 1.26 15.51 7.76
N ASN A 130 0.79 14.99 8.89
CA ASN A 130 -0.63 14.99 9.25
C ASN A 130 -0.96 16.23 10.09
N GLY A 131 -2.25 16.46 10.34
CA GLY A 131 -2.69 17.44 11.33
C GLY A 131 -2.58 16.88 12.74
N ALA A 132 -3.03 17.65 13.72
CA ALA A 132 -2.91 17.31 15.14
C ALA A 132 -3.72 16.05 15.53
N MET A 133 -4.79 15.72 14.80
CA MET A 133 -5.61 14.54 15.07
C MET A 133 -4.99 13.26 14.48
N GLY A 134 -4.04 13.38 13.56
CA GLY A 134 -3.33 12.25 12.97
C GLY A 134 -4.18 11.40 12.01
N PHE A 135 -5.28 11.94 11.47
CA PHE A 135 -6.19 11.23 10.57
C PHE A 135 -5.86 11.43 9.08
N GLY A 136 -5.00 12.41 8.78
CA GLY A 136 -4.64 12.77 7.41
C GLY A 136 -4.04 11.58 6.68
N LYS A 137 -4.37 11.43 5.40
CA LYS A 137 -3.83 10.31 4.59
C LYS A 137 -3.83 10.59 3.10
N ILE A 138 -2.94 9.89 2.40
CA ILE A 138 -3.07 9.70 0.95
C ILE A 138 -3.83 8.40 0.72
N LYS A 139 -4.92 8.46 -0.05
CA LYS A 139 -5.77 7.32 -0.38
C LYS A 139 -5.60 6.94 -1.85
N PHE A 140 -5.04 5.77 -2.11
CA PHE A 140 -4.88 5.21 -3.45
C PHE A 140 -6.14 4.46 -3.88
N THR A 141 -6.76 4.87 -4.99
CA THR A 141 -8.03 4.28 -5.50
C THR A 141 -7.92 3.86 -6.97
N GLY A 142 -8.86 3.09 -7.50
CA GLY A 142 -8.93 2.77 -8.93
C GLY A 142 -8.45 1.37 -9.31
N ASN A 143 -8.00 1.19 -10.55
CA ASN A 143 -7.72 -0.10 -11.17
C ASN A 143 -6.30 -0.63 -10.86
N THR A 144 -6.04 -1.86 -11.33
CA THR A 144 -4.75 -2.55 -11.21
C THR A 144 -3.61 -1.71 -11.77
N ARG A 145 -2.57 -1.47 -10.96
CA ARG A 145 -1.39 -0.70 -11.35
C ARG A 145 -0.24 -0.83 -10.37
N ASN A 146 0.94 -0.37 -10.79
CA ASN A 146 1.99 -0.02 -9.86
C ASN A 146 1.67 1.34 -9.22
N ILE A 147 1.88 1.48 -7.92
CA ILE A 147 1.62 2.73 -7.18
C ILE A 147 2.72 3.77 -7.44
N PHE A 148 3.92 3.28 -7.70
CA PHE A 148 5.08 4.03 -8.17
C PHE A 148 5.90 3.12 -9.08
N THR A 149 6.74 3.68 -9.93
CA THR A 149 7.71 2.86 -10.69
C THR A 149 8.96 2.62 -9.87
N SER A 150 9.62 1.48 -10.12
CA SER A 150 10.87 1.13 -9.44
C SER A 150 11.86 2.30 -9.44
N GLY A 151 12.42 2.61 -8.27
CA GLY A 151 13.35 3.71 -8.05
C GLY A 151 12.71 5.06 -7.71
N GLN A 152 11.46 5.34 -8.10
CA GLN A 152 10.80 6.64 -7.88
C GLN A 152 10.30 6.87 -6.45
N TRP A 153 10.11 5.78 -5.71
CA TRP A 153 9.70 5.80 -4.31
C TRP A 153 10.46 4.75 -3.53
N GLY A 154 10.49 4.89 -2.21
CA GLY A 154 11.29 4.03 -1.35
C GLY A 154 10.82 3.99 0.09
N ALA A 155 11.74 3.57 0.96
CA ALA A 155 11.51 3.44 2.40
C ALA A 155 11.54 4.79 3.17
N ASN A 156 10.99 5.85 2.58
CA ASN A 156 10.81 7.20 3.13
C ASN A 156 9.71 7.93 2.32
N PRO A 157 8.96 8.93 2.85
CA PRO A 157 8.96 9.46 4.22
C PRO A 157 8.38 8.50 5.27
N GLN A 158 8.61 8.79 6.55
CA GLN A 158 7.97 8.12 7.69
C GLN A 158 6.80 8.97 8.26
N PHE A 159 6.05 8.46 9.25
CA PHE A 159 4.95 9.13 9.97
C PHE A 159 3.65 9.47 9.22
N TRP A 160 3.67 9.59 7.89
CA TRP A 160 2.46 9.86 7.11
C TRP A 160 1.56 8.62 7.01
N ASN A 161 0.25 8.80 6.79
CA ASN A 161 -0.65 7.66 6.64
C ASN A 161 -1.03 7.44 5.18
N CYS A 162 -1.23 6.18 4.81
CA CYS A 162 -1.77 5.80 3.52
C CYS A 162 -2.91 4.77 3.62
N GLU A 163 -3.81 4.83 2.66
CA GLU A 163 -4.87 3.83 2.46
C GLU A 163 -4.86 3.33 1.02
N PHE A 164 -4.87 2.01 0.83
CA PHE A 164 -5.06 1.35 -0.46
C PHE A 164 -6.50 0.85 -0.53
N ALA A 165 -7.30 1.52 -1.35
CA ALA A 165 -8.75 1.33 -1.49
C ALA A 165 -9.10 1.14 -2.97
N LEU A 166 -8.59 0.07 -3.56
CA LEU A 166 -8.75 -0.20 -4.99
C LEU A 166 -10.14 -0.75 -5.31
N ASN A 167 -10.47 -0.77 -6.60
CA ASN A 167 -11.66 -1.47 -7.09
C ASN A 167 -11.59 -2.96 -6.71
N THR A 168 -12.75 -3.60 -6.53
CA THR A 168 -12.83 -5.03 -6.22
C THR A 168 -12.05 -5.86 -7.25
N GLY A 169 -11.13 -6.70 -6.78
CA GLY A 169 -10.27 -7.54 -7.63
C GLY A 169 -9.07 -6.81 -8.27
N ALA A 170 -8.97 -5.49 -8.13
CA ALA A 170 -7.80 -4.74 -8.59
C ALA A 170 -6.58 -4.95 -7.69
N ILE A 171 -5.39 -4.82 -8.28
CA ILE A 171 -4.10 -5.06 -7.62
C ILE A 171 -3.24 -3.79 -7.66
N ALA A 172 -2.82 -3.31 -6.49
CA ALA A 172 -1.79 -2.29 -6.33
C ALA A 172 -0.47 -2.99 -6.07
N THR A 173 0.55 -2.65 -6.85
CA THR A 173 1.90 -3.19 -6.66
C THR A 173 2.84 -2.09 -6.16
N LEU A 174 3.57 -2.40 -5.08
CA LEU A 174 4.71 -1.64 -4.60
C LEU A 174 5.97 -2.38 -5.09
N PRO A 175 6.64 -1.91 -6.17
CA PRO A 175 7.73 -2.65 -6.79
C PRO A 175 9.00 -2.72 -5.94
N ASN A 176 9.19 -1.79 -5.00
CA ASN A 176 10.32 -1.74 -4.06
C ASN A 176 9.82 -1.44 -2.64
N ASN A 177 10.76 -1.18 -1.73
CA ASN A 177 10.46 -0.87 -0.35
C ASN A 177 9.52 0.33 -0.25
N PHE A 178 8.58 0.27 0.68
CA PHE A 178 7.61 1.32 0.94
C PHE A 178 7.55 1.60 2.43
N LYS A 179 7.46 2.88 2.81
CA LYS A 179 7.36 3.30 4.20
C LYS A 179 6.23 4.32 4.38
N ALA A 180 5.46 4.14 5.45
CA ALA A 180 4.46 5.08 5.95
C ALA A 180 4.26 4.82 7.46
N GLY A 181 3.73 5.78 8.22
CA GLY A 181 3.36 5.59 9.63
C GLY A 181 2.25 4.55 9.80
N ARG A 182 1.12 4.75 9.13
CA ARG A 182 0.00 3.82 9.10
C ARG A 182 -0.30 3.39 7.67
N ILE A 183 -0.43 2.08 7.47
CA ILE A 183 -0.71 1.46 6.18
C ILE A 183 -2.05 0.71 6.28
N ILE A 184 -3.06 1.20 5.57
CA ILE A 184 -4.39 0.59 5.55
C ILE A 184 -4.61 -0.03 4.18
N VAL A 185 -5.05 -1.29 4.12
CA VAL A 185 -5.60 -1.90 2.91
C VAL A 185 -7.09 -2.11 3.15
N SER A 186 -7.90 -1.26 2.52
CA SER A 186 -9.35 -1.22 2.74
C SER A 186 -10.17 -1.95 1.66
N SER A 187 -9.60 -2.15 0.47
CA SER A 187 -10.20 -2.96 -0.60
C SER A 187 -9.18 -3.35 -1.67
N GLY A 188 -9.50 -4.40 -2.44
CA GLY A 188 -8.62 -4.95 -3.47
C GLY A 188 -7.40 -5.67 -2.86
N THR A 189 -6.34 -5.80 -3.65
CA THR A 189 -5.10 -6.45 -3.25
C THR A 189 -3.93 -5.47 -3.28
N LEU A 190 -3.18 -5.36 -2.19
CA LEU A 190 -1.86 -4.73 -2.16
C LEU A 190 -0.78 -5.80 -2.21
N ILE A 191 0.15 -5.71 -3.15
CA ILE A 191 1.34 -6.56 -3.24
C ILE A 191 2.58 -5.72 -2.96
N ALA A 192 3.29 -6.02 -1.87
CA ALA A 192 4.58 -5.43 -1.53
C ALA A 192 5.73 -6.35 -1.99
N ASN A 193 6.41 -5.98 -3.08
CA ASN A 193 7.56 -6.73 -3.60
C ASN A 193 8.85 -6.46 -2.83
N GLY A 194 9.02 -5.26 -2.29
CA GLY A 194 10.08 -4.93 -1.33
C GLY A 194 9.64 -5.02 0.12
N ASP A 195 10.44 -4.45 1.03
CA ASP A 195 10.07 -4.33 2.43
C ASP A 195 8.88 -3.39 2.60
N LEU A 196 7.90 -3.79 3.41
CA LEU A 196 6.79 -2.95 3.82
C LEU A 196 7.05 -2.44 5.25
N ARG A 197 7.16 -1.12 5.41
CA ARG A 197 7.60 -0.51 6.67
C ARG A 197 6.53 0.40 7.26
N ALA A 198 5.85 -0.07 8.30
CA ALA A 198 5.02 0.78 9.15
C ALA A 198 5.92 1.50 10.15
N ASP A 199 6.13 2.81 10.01
CA ASP A 199 7.06 3.60 10.81
C ASP A 199 6.37 4.86 11.32
N GLY A 200 5.59 4.67 12.39
CA GLY A 200 4.99 5.75 13.18
C GLY A 200 5.95 6.34 14.21
N GLY A 201 7.19 5.84 14.27
CA GLY A 201 8.14 6.10 15.34
C GLY A 201 8.45 4.85 16.15
N THR A 202 9.29 4.97 17.17
CA THR A 202 9.67 3.83 18.03
C THR A 202 8.43 3.14 18.58
N ASN A 203 8.29 1.84 18.31
CA ASN A 203 7.15 1.02 18.75
C ASN A 203 5.78 1.56 18.31
N ALA A 204 5.76 2.30 17.19
CA ALA A 204 4.56 2.91 16.64
C ALA A 204 4.45 2.60 15.15
N GLY A 205 3.23 2.69 14.64
CA GLY A 205 2.89 2.45 13.25
C GLY A 205 2.14 1.15 13.07
N ASP A 206 1.16 1.17 12.18
CA ASP A 206 0.14 0.13 12.10
C ASP A 206 -0.02 -0.36 10.66
N VAL A 207 -0.29 -1.65 10.52
CA VAL A 207 -0.76 -2.26 9.27
C VAL A 207 -2.15 -2.81 9.51
N ILE A 208 -3.15 -2.28 8.78
CA ILE A 208 -4.55 -2.65 8.95
C ILE A 208 -5.07 -3.24 7.65
N ILE A 209 -5.58 -4.46 7.69
CA ILE A 209 -6.20 -5.15 6.55
C ILE A 209 -7.67 -5.34 6.87
N THR A 210 -8.55 -4.57 6.22
CA THR A 210 -9.99 -4.62 6.50
C THR A 210 -10.66 -5.84 5.86
N PRO A 211 -11.91 -6.16 6.21
CA PRO A 211 -12.66 -7.21 5.51
C PRO A 211 -12.64 -7.00 3.99
N ASN A 212 -12.56 -8.10 3.23
CA ASN A 212 -12.50 -8.14 1.76
C ASN A 212 -11.25 -7.53 1.10
N ALA A 213 -10.28 -7.03 1.88
CA ALA A 213 -8.98 -6.61 1.38
C ALA A 213 -7.96 -7.76 1.48
N THR A 214 -6.93 -7.71 0.62
CA THR A 214 -5.78 -8.62 0.68
C THR A 214 -4.48 -7.82 0.73
N LEU A 215 -3.61 -8.14 1.68
CA LEU A 215 -2.21 -7.72 1.67
C LEU A 215 -1.33 -8.94 1.40
N ARG A 216 -0.52 -8.89 0.35
CA ARG A 216 0.55 -9.86 0.08
C ARG A 216 1.91 -9.21 0.30
N VAL A 217 2.75 -9.85 1.12
CA VAL A 217 4.13 -9.38 1.35
C VAL A 217 5.14 -10.41 0.86
N ASN A 218 6.02 -9.95 -0.04
CA ASN A 218 7.13 -10.73 -0.57
C ASN A 218 8.47 -10.35 0.11
N GLY A 219 8.59 -9.11 0.61
CA GLY A 219 9.73 -8.64 1.40
C GLY A 219 9.50 -8.72 2.91
N ASN A 220 10.36 -8.07 3.70
CA ASN A 220 10.21 -8.02 5.16
C ASN A 220 9.08 -7.07 5.58
N MET A 221 8.57 -7.27 6.79
CA MET A 221 7.78 -6.26 7.50
C MET A 221 8.50 -5.88 8.78
N SER A 222 8.94 -4.63 8.88
CA SER A 222 9.59 -4.08 10.06
C SER A 222 9.54 -2.56 10.00
N ARG A 223 9.82 -1.88 11.11
CA ARG A 223 9.77 -0.41 11.16
C ARG A 223 10.87 0.24 10.29
N THR A 224 12.08 -0.33 10.31
CA THR A 224 13.27 0.21 9.66
C THR A 224 13.92 -0.80 8.73
N GLY A 225 15.15 -0.55 8.24
CA GLY A 225 15.93 -1.57 7.52
C GLY A 225 16.45 -2.69 8.43
N THR A 226 16.35 -2.52 9.75
CA THR A 226 16.72 -3.53 10.74
C THR A 226 15.54 -4.46 10.98
N VAL A 227 15.70 -5.74 10.62
CA VAL A 227 14.62 -6.74 10.65
C VAL A 227 14.02 -6.98 12.03
N THR A 228 14.71 -6.65 13.13
CA THR A 228 14.19 -6.78 14.51
C THR A 228 13.46 -5.53 15.01
N SER A 229 13.43 -4.46 14.21
CA SER A 229 12.71 -3.25 14.60
C SER A 229 11.21 -3.44 14.46
N THR A 230 10.51 -3.48 15.60
CA THR A 230 9.07 -3.66 15.66
C THR A 230 8.33 -2.35 15.41
N PHE A 231 7.25 -2.43 14.64
CA PHE A 231 6.17 -1.45 14.65
C PHE A 231 5.07 -1.91 15.63
N ASP A 232 4.00 -1.14 15.81
CA ASP A 232 2.99 -1.44 16.84
C ASP A 232 2.17 -2.67 16.46
N SER A 233 1.27 -2.56 15.47
CA SER A 233 0.30 -3.62 15.18
C SER A 233 0.22 -4.04 13.72
N ILE A 234 -0.07 -5.33 13.51
CA ILE A 234 -0.71 -5.83 12.31
C ILE A 234 -2.11 -6.32 12.71
N ASP A 235 -3.14 -5.70 12.15
CA ASP A 235 -4.55 -6.03 12.40
C ASP A 235 -5.17 -6.62 11.13
N VAL A 236 -5.56 -7.90 11.21
CA VAL A 236 -6.02 -8.70 10.07
C VAL A 236 -7.49 -9.05 10.20
N SER A 237 -8.35 -8.32 9.49
CA SER A 237 -9.78 -8.65 9.31
C SER A 237 -10.09 -9.13 7.87
N GLY A 238 -9.16 -8.92 6.93
CA GLY A 238 -9.19 -9.46 5.57
C GLY A 238 -8.23 -10.65 5.41
N THR A 239 -7.46 -10.67 4.31
CA THR A 239 -6.46 -11.70 4.03
C THR A 239 -5.04 -11.13 4.10
N PHE A 240 -4.19 -11.74 4.91
CA PHE A 240 -2.75 -11.47 4.96
C PHE A 240 -1.96 -12.63 4.38
N GLU A 241 -1.31 -12.43 3.24
CA GLU A 241 -0.53 -13.44 2.53
C GLU A 241 0.97 -13.21 2.72
N ILE A 242 1.65 -14.25 3.19
CA ILE A 242 3.10 -14.27 3.38
C ILE A 242 3.70 -15.11 2.26
N ALA A 243 4.31 -14.44 1.30
CA ALA A 243 4.70 -15.03 0.01
C ALA A 243 6.17 -14.78 -0.36
N GLY A 244 7.00 -14.31 0.57
CA GLY A 244 8.42 -14.15 0.31
C GLY A 244 9.11 -15.51 0.13
N THR A 245 10.05 -15.56 -0.82
CA THR A 245 10.86 -16.76 -1.09
C THR A 245 12.23 -16.72 -0.40
N SER A 246 12.62 -15.56 0.16
CA SER A 246 13.89 -15.43 0.85
C SER A 246 13.90 -16.24 2.14
N SER A 247 15.04 -16.85 2.46
CA SER A 247 15.23 -17.60 3.71
C SER A 247 15.15 -16.73 4.97
N ASN A 248 15.26 -15.41 4.78
CA ASN A 248 15.39 -14.41 5.83
C ASN A 248 14.23 -13.41 5.81
N GLN A 249 13.07 -13.77 5.23
CA GLN A 249 11.88 -12.93 5.33
C GLN A 249 11.47 -12.87 6.81
N ASN A 250 11.45 -11.65 7.36
CA ASN A 250 11.09 -11.37 8.75
C ASN A 250 9.83 -10.51 8.81
N ILE A 251 8.94 -10.85 9.75
CA ILE A 251 7.80 -10.01 10.16
C ILE A 251 8.00 -9.66 11.63
N SER A 252 8.08 -8.35 11.92
CA SER A 252 8.39 -7.81 13.23
C SER A 252 7.41 -6.72 13.65
N ALA A 253 6.56 -7.03 14.62
CA ALA A 253 5.52 -6.16 15.18
C ALA A 253 5.34 -6.45 16.67
N ILE A 254 4.81 -5.52 17.45
CA ILE A 254 4.49 -5.81 18.86
C ILE A 254 3.25 -6.70 18.92
N ASN A 255 2.19 -6.30 18.22
CA ASN A 255 0.89 -6.93 18.23
C ASN A 255 0.57 -7.56 16.86
N PHE A 256 0.21 -8.84 16.85
CA PHE A 256 -0.35 -9.50 15.67
C PHE A 256 -1.74 -10.02 16.00
N ASN A 257 -2.73 -9.31 15.48
CA ASN A 257 -4.14 -9.55 15.78
C ASN A 257 -4.82 -10.09 14.53
N VAL A 258 -5.27 -11.34 14.57
CA VAL A 258 -6.11 -11.93 13.53
C VAL A 258 -7.55 -11.90 14.03
N ASN A 259 -8.31 -10.95 13.51
CA ASN A 259 -9.67 -10.65 13.94
C ASN A 259 -10.67 -11.68 13.40
N ASN A 260 -11.92 -11.60 13.87
CA ASN A 260 -12.98 -12.48 13.39
C ASN A 260 -13.15 -12.38 11.86
N GLY A 261 -13.09 -13.52 11.16
CA GLY A 261 -13.10 -13.59 9.70
C GLY A 261 -11.75 -13.31 9.02
N GLY A 262 -10.75 -12.87 9.77
CA GLY A 262 -9.39 -12.64 9.29
C GLY A 262 -8.67 -13.93 8.91
N LYS A 263 -7.86 -13.86 7.85
CA LYS A 263 -7.16 -15.01 7.27
C LYS A 263 -5.68 -14.70 7.11
N VAL A 264 -4.83 -15.59 7.60
CA VAL A 264 -3.40 -15.58 7.30
C VAL A 264 -3.11 -16.74 6.36
N VAL A 265 -2.42 -16.48 5.26
CA VAL A 265 -2.07 -17.49 4.26
C VAL A 265 -0.56 -17.51 4.10
N LYS A 266 0.07 -18.63 4.44
CA LYS A 266 1.49 -18.88 4.20
C LYS A 266 1.65 -19.63 2.88
N ILE A 267 2.29 -18.99 1.92
CA ILE A 267 2.46 -19.54 0.56
C ILE A 267 3.85 -20.19 0.41
N ASN A 268 4.88 -19.64 1.06
CA ASN A 268 6.27 -20.08 0.84
C ASN A 268 7.00 -20.54 2.11
N LYS A 269 8.02 -21.38 1.88
CA LYS A 269 8.73 -22.25 2.82
C LYS A 269 9.31 -21.58 4.07
N ASN A 270 9.90 -20.38 3.95
CA ASN A 270 10.88 -19.88 4.93
C ASN A 270 10.51 -18.56 5.63
N ALA A 271 9.29 -18.06 5.49
CA ALA A 271 8.92 -16.84 6.19
C ALA A 271 8.96 -17.06 7.71
N LEU A 272 10.00 -16.54 8.34
CA LEU A 272 10.17 -16.51 9.78
C LEU A 272 9.39 -15.31 10.30
N VAL A 273 8.33 -15.60 11.02
CA VAL A 273 7.64 -14.61 11.85
C VAL A 273 8.41 -14.52 13.18
N THR A 274 9.44 -13.70 13.23
CA THR A 274 10.54 -13.87 14.21
C THR A 274 10.45 -12.93 15.41
N THR A 275 9.84 -11.75 15.26
CA THR A 275 9.79 -10.75 16.35
C THR A 275 8.36 -10.27 16.58
N ILE A 276 7.52 -11.15 17.11
CA ILE A 276 6.15 -10.80 17.54
C ILE A 276 5.98 -11.08 19.02
N THR A 277 5.60 -10.04 19.77
CA THR A 277 5.41 -10.12 21.22
C THR A 277 4.06 -10.75 21.55
N ASN A 278 2.97 -10.18 21.03
CA ASN A 278 1.60 -10.60 21.30
C ASN A 278 0.98 -11.20 20.04
N ARG A 279 0.41 -12.42 20.17
CA ARG A 279 -0.23 -13.15 19.08
C ARG A 279 -1.66 -13.50 19.48
N ASN A 280 -2.62 -12.80 18.87
CA ASN A 280 -4.03 -12.88 19.20
C ASN A 280 -4.82 -13.39 18.00
N TRP A 281 -5.58 -14.47 18.20
CA TRP A 281 -6.41 -15.09 17.17
C TRP A 281 -7.85 -15.17 17.67
N ALA A 282 -8.77 -14.48 17.00
CA ALA A 282 -10.20 -14.51 17.34
C ALA A 282 -10.86 -15.80 16.83
N THR A 283 -11.93 -16.27 17.48
CA THR A 283 -12.60 -17.57 17.24
C THR A 283 -13.01 -17.85 15.78
N GLY A 284 -13.25 -16.85 14.93
CA GLY A 284 -13.53 -17.05 13.50
C GLY A 284 -12.37 -16.77 12.54
N SER A 285 -11.13 -16.71 13.03
CA SER A 285 -9.94 -16.52 12.21
C SER A 285 -9.36 -17.84 11.69
N SER A 286 -8.52 -17.78 10.64
CA SER A 286 -7.88 -18.98 10.10
C SER A 286 -6.43 -18.78 9.65
N LEU A 287 -5.60 -19.79 9.90
CA LEU A 287 -4.25 -19.93 9.35
C LEU A 287 -4.23 -21.01 8.26
N THR A 288 -3.83 -20.64 7.05
CA THR A 288 -3.78 -21.53 5.90
C THR A 288 -2.33 -21.69 5.41
N TYR A 289 -1.90 -22.93 5.21
CA TYR A 289 -0.66 -23.26 4.49
C TYR A 289 -1.02 -23.65 3.06
N ALA A 290 -0.74 -22.78 2.09
CA ALA A 290 -1.22 -22.87 0.69
C ALA A 290 -0.08 -22.90 -0.35
N GLY A 291 1.05 -23.49 0.01
CA GLY A 291 2.24 -23.52 -0.84
C GLY A 291 2.38 -24.76 -1.70
N THR A 292 3.51 -24.85 -2.40
CA THR A 292 3.94 -26.04 -3.15
C THR A 292 5.24 -26.63 -2.62
N GLU A 293 5.84 -26.02 -1.60
CA GLU A 293 7.07 -26.47 -0.97
C GLU A 293 6.79 -26.99 0.44
N THR A 294 7.75 -27.74 1.00
CA THR A 294 7.70 -28.06 2.44
C THR A 294 7.75 -26.78 3.25
N GLN A 295 6.79 -26.59 4.16
CA GLN A 295 6.70 -25.44 5.05
C GLN A 295 6.90 -25.89 6.49
N THR A 296 7.49 -25.03 7.32
CA THR A 296 7.56 -25.27 8.78
C THR A 296 6.66 -24.26 9.48
N VAL A 297 5.89 -24.72 10.47
CA VAL A 297 5.12 -23.83 11.33
C VAL A 297 6.09 -22.95 12.11
N GLY A 298 5.96 -21.64 11.95
CA GLY A 298 6.85 -20.65 12.53
C GLY A 298 6.15 -19.82 13.59
N GLY A 299 6.58 -18.57 13.73
CA GLY A 299 5.93 -17.65 14.65
C GLY A 299 4.53 -17.19 14.23
N GLU A 300 4.07 -17.47 13.01
CA GLU A 300 2.66 -17.25 12.67
C GLU A 300 1.74 -18.10 13.55
N PHE A 301 2.21 -19.26 13.98
CA PHE A 301 1.52 -20.14 14.91
C PHE A 301 1.73 -19.62 16.34
N PRO A 302 0.70 -19.48 17.18
CA PRO A 302 0.85 -19.17 18.61
C PRO A 302 1.33 -20.40 19.41
N ALA A 303 2.18 -20.20 20.41
CA ALA A 303 2.70 -21.31 21.23
C ALA A 303 1.76 -21.67 22.39
N THR A 304 0.98 -20.69 22.87
CA THR A 304 0.24 -20.79 24.14
C THR A 304 -1.24 -20.42 24.02
N THR A 305 -1.68 -19.93 22.85
CA THR A 305 -3.09 -19.59 22.59
C THR A 305 -3.67 -20.54 21.55
N SER A 306 -4.95 -20.86 21.68
CA SER A 306 -5.66 -21.72 20.73
C SER A 306 -5.75 -21.06 19.36
N LEU A 307 -5.28 -21.73 18.31
CA LEU A 307 -5.71 -21.41 16.95
C LEU A 307 -7.13 -21.93 16.71
N PRO A 308 -8.06 -21.09 16.22
CA PRO A 308 -9.43 -21.54 15.93
C PRO A 308 -9.51 -22.42 14.68
N LYS A 309 -8.77 -22.09 13.62
CA LYS A 309 -8.82 -22.89 12.38
C LYS A 309 -7.47 -22.95 11.69
N VAL A 310 -7.00 -24.17 11.46
CA VAL A 310 -5.81 -24.45 10.64
C VAL A 310 -6.24 -25.19 9.37
N ILE A 311 -5.79 -24.71 8.22
CA ILE A 311 -6.06 -25.31 6.92
C ILE A 311 -4.73 -25.68 6.27
N ILE A 312 -4.57 -26.96 5.92
CA ILE A 312 -3.44 -27.45 5.13
C ILE A 312 -3.93 -27.67 3.71
N ASN A 313 -3.45 -26.82 2.80
CA ASN A 313 -3.69 -26.90 1.36
C ASN A 313 -2.36 -26.79 0.61
N ASN A 314 -1.38 -27.56 1.05
CA ASN A 314 0.01 -27.48 0.61
C ASN A 314 0.26 -28.53 -0.47
N SER A 315 0.05 -28.18 -1.74
CA SER A 315 -0.25 -29.13 -2.81
C SER A 315 0.95 -29.77 -3.50
N GLY A 316 2.18 -29.44 -3.10
CA GLY A 316 3.38 -30.02 -3.70
C GLY A 316 3.54 -31.51 -3.40
N THR A 317 3.95 -32.31 -4.39
CA THR A 317 4.00 -33.79 -4.31
C THR A 317 4.91 -34.30 -3.19
N ALA A 318 5.97 -33.56 -2.85
CA ALA A 318 6.87 -33.82 -1.72
C ALA A 318 6.77 -32.73 -0.63
N ALA A 319 5.71 -31.93 -0.66
CA ALA A 319 5.52 -30.84 0.29
C ALA A 319 4.81 -31.35 1.54
N SER A 320 5.34 -31.00 2.70
CA SER A 320 4.70 -31.20 4.00
C SER A 320 4.55 -29.88 4.74
N VAL A 321 3.61 -29.83 5.67
CA VAL A 321 3.63 -28.82 6.73
C VAL A 321 4.20 -29.49 7.98
N ASN A 322 5.39 -29.03 8.37
CA ASN A 322 6.13 -29.56 9.50
C ASN A 322 5.69 -28.83 10.77
N PHE A 323 5.05 -29.56 11.67
CA PHE A 323 4.72 -29.08 13.01
C PHE A 323 5.88 -29.42 13.94
N SER A 324 6.48 -28.40 14.55
CA SER A 324 7.55 -28.55 15.53
C SER A 324 7.26 -27.75 16.80
N GLY A 325 7.78 -28.25 17.92
CA GLY A 325 7.56 -27.68 19.26
C GLY A 325 6.15 -27.92 19.82
N ASN A 326 5.91 -27.37 21.01
CA ASN A 326 4.62 -27.48 21.71
C ASN A 326 3.59 -26.54 21.05
N ARG A 327 2.85 -27.05 20.07
CA ARG A 327 1.82 -26.33 19.33
C ARG A 327 0.49 -27.06 19.45
N TYR A 328 -0.58 -26.33 19.73
CA TYR A 328 -1.91 -26.89 19.93
C TYR A 328 -2.91 -26.31 18.93
N ILE A 329 -3.69 -27.20 18.31
CA ILE A 329 -4.92 -26.85 17.59
C ILE A 329 -6.05 -27.33 18.48
N LEU A 330 -6.84 -26.40 19.02
CA LEU A 330 -7.90 -26.71 19.99
C LEU A 330 -9.30 -26.69 19.38
N ASP A 331 -9.41 -26.31 18.12
CA ASP A 331 -10.66 -26.26 17.38
C ASP A 331 -10.49 -27.06 16.07
N THR A 332 -10.45 -26.43 14.90
CA THR A 332 -10.59 -27.16 13.63
C THR A 332 -9.26 -27.29 12.87
N LEU A 333 -8.89 -28.52 12.50
CA LEU A 333 -7.87 -28.82 11.49
C LEU A 333 -8.53 -29.35 10.21
N ILE A 334 -8.30 -28.69 9.08
CA ILE A 334 -8.77 -29.13 7.75
C ILE A 334 -7.55 -29.47 6.90
N MET A 335 -7.52 -30.70 6.36
CA MET A 335 -6.54 -31.10 5.36
C MET A 335 -7.23 -31.17 3.99
N THR A 336 -6.99 -30.17 3.14
CA THR A 336 -7.53 -30.11 1.77
C THR A 336 -6.58 -30.80 0.79
N SER A 337 -5.27 -30.59 0.94
CA SER A 337 -4.21 -31.25 0.17
C SER A 337 -2.87 -31.17 0.90
N GLY A 338 -1.94 -32.07 0.57
CA GLY A 338 -0.59 -32.11 1.11
C GLY A 338 -0.37 -33.12 2.21
N ASN A 339 0.81 -33.07 2.83
CA ASN A 339 1.21 -33.94 3.93
C ASN A 339 1.40 -33.14 5.23
N ILE A 340 1.20 -33.79 6.36
CA ILE A 340 1.60 -33.28 7.68
C ILE A 340 2.81 -34.09 8.15
N SER A 341 3.85 -33.41 8.62
CA SER A 341 4.96 -34.05 9.32
C SER A 341 4.97 -33.56 10.75
N LEU A 342 4.98 -34.49 11.69
CA LEU A 342 5.14 -34.20 13.11
C LEU A 342 6.62 -34.42 13.44
N GLY A 343 7.29 -33.42 14.01
CA GLY A 343 8.64 -33.63 14.55
C GLY A 343 8.64 -34.73 15.62
N ASN A 344 9.83 -35.26 15.97
CA ASN A 344 9.95 -36.21 17.08
C ASN A 344 9.23 -35.63 18.32
N MET A 345 8.14 -36.27 18.72
CA MET A 345 7.38 -35.95 19.92
C MET A 345 8.14 -36.40 21.16
#